data_AF-A0A918J3X2-F1
#
_entry.id   AF-A0A918J3X2-F1
#
_cell.length_a   1.000
_cell.length_b   1.000
_cell.length_c   1.000
_cell.angle_alpha   90.00
_cell.angle_beta   90.00
_cell.angle_gamma   90.00
#
_symmetry.space_group_name_H-M   'P 1'
#
loop_
_entity.id
_entity.type
_entity.pdbx_description
1 polymer ?
#
loop_
_entity_poly.entity_id
_entity_poly.type
_entity_poly.pdbx_seq_one_letter_code
_entity_poly.pdbx_strand_id
1 'polypeptide(L)'
;MKNLVLLLLTMSTILSCEVKDKETTLKIIDNNRHYYPVLQGQGLNVVFKIKNTGNSPFILSDLMTSCGCITSKRSSIKTIPPGGEGRLLLSYNSNKNVGYVKHYITLYGNIANRDKIELVFDVNVVPDSHYPKDYEELFQLEKNREWEHIVEGKENNNAYYLDKAS
;
A
#
# COMPACT_ATOMS: atom_id res chain seq x y z
N MET A 1 51.95 -21.29 -35.49
CA MET A 1 50.48 -21.04 -35.61
C MET A 1 49.67 -21.52 -34.40
N LYS A 2 50.25 -21.62 -33.18
CA LYS A 2 49.49 -22.00 -31.96
C LYS A 2 49.25 -20.83 -30.99
N ASN A 3 49.98 -19.73 -31.15
CA ASN A 3 49.90 -18.56 -30.25
C ASN A 3 48.99 -17.43 -30.77
N LEU A 4 48.45 -17.54 -31.98
CA LEU A 4 47.57 -16.51 -32.57
C LEU A 4 46.08 -16.72 -32.23
N VAL A 5 45.68 -17.97 -31.96
CA VAL A 5 44.29 -18.32 -31.57
C VAL A 5 44.02 -17.99 -30.10
N LEU A 6 45.06 -17.95 -29.26
CA LEU A 6 44.92 -17.66 -27.82
C LEU A 6 44.69 -16.17 -27.51
N LEU A 7 45.04 -15.27 -28.44
CA LEU A 7 44.89 -13.81 -28.29
C LEU A 7 43.50 -13.30 -28.71
N LEU A 8 42.72 -14.09 -29.45
CA LEU A 8 41.35 -13.75 -29.86
C LEU A 8 40.29 -14.19 -28.83
N LEU A 9 40.62 -15.13 -27.94
CA LEU A 9 39.67 -15.66 -26.95
C LEU A 9 39.58 -14.80 -25.68
N THR A 10 40.55 -13.92 -25.42
CA THR A 10 40.61 -13.09 -24.20
C THR A 10 39.93 -11.73 -24.35
N MET A 11 39.55 -11.31 -25.55
CA MET A 11 38.89 -10.02 -25.80
C MET A 11 37.38 -10.04 -25.53
N SER A 12 36.80 -11.22 -25.25
CA SER A 12 35.37 -11.35 -24.95
C SER A 12 35.04 -11.17 -23.46
N THR A 13 36.04 -10.99 -22.60
CA THR A 13 35.85 -10.78 -21.18
C THR A 13 36.24 -9.37 -20.82
N ILE A 14 35.22 -8.53 -20.62
CA ILE A 14 35.09 -7.34 -19.75
C ILE A 14 34.22 -6.34 -20.51
N LEU A 15 32.95 -6.69 -20.67
CA LEU A 15 31.88 -5.71 -20.58
C LEU A 15 31.08 -6.03 -19.32
N SER A 16 31.78 -6.14 -18.19
CA SER A 16 31.12 -5.98 -16.90
C SER A 16 30.75 -4.50 -16.82
N CYS A 17 29.54 -4.19 -17.31
CA CYS A 17 28.88 -2.97 -16.93
C CYS A 17 28.70 -3.07 -15.41
N GLU A 18 29.57 -2.41 -14.64
CA GLU A 18 29.25 -2.07 -13.27
C GLU A 18 28.01 -1.18 -13.33
N VAL A 19 26.84 -1.80 -13.19
CA VAL A 19 25.61 -1.10 -12.85
C VAL A 19 25.77 -0.66 -11.39
N LYS A 20 26.66 0.31 -11.16
CA LYS A 20 26.53 1.20 -10.00
C LYS A 20 25.14 1.80 -10.11
N ASP A 21 24.38 1.75 -9.03
CA ASP A 21 22.99 2.20 -8.89
C ASP A 21 22.79 3.63 -9.39
N LYS A 22 22.72 3.79 -10.72
CA LYS A 22 22.40 5.07 -11.33
C LYS A 22 20.94 5.31 -11.06
N GLU A 23 20.66 6.46 -10.46
CA GLU A 23 19.30 6.90 -10.23
C GLU A 23 18.53 7.01 -11.55
N THR A 24 17.21 6.87 -11.47
CA THR A 24 16.32 7.03 -12.60
C THR A 24 15.09 7.85 -12.25
N THR A 25 14.33 8.28 -13.25
CA THR A 25 13.07 9.02 -13.04
C THR A 25 11.89 8.13 -13.37
N LEU A 26 10.79 8.29 -12.62
CA LEU A 26 9.55 7.56 -12.83
C LEU A 26 8.41 8.53 -13.12
N LYS A 27 7.49 8.10 -13.99
CA LYS A 27 6.19 8.74 -14.22
C LYS A 27 5.09 7.75 -13.89
N ILE A 28 4.19 8.13 -12.98
CA ILE A 28 2.99 7.35 -12.69
C ILE A 28 1.90 7.76 -13.66
N ILE A 29 1.31 6.78 -14.33
CA ILE A 29 0.17 6.99 -15.20
C ILE A 29 -1.08 6.92 -14.31
N ASP A 30 -1.82 8.03 -14.24
CA ASP A 30 -3.08 8.12 -13.49
C ASP A 30 -2.91 7.83 -11.98
N ASN A 31 -2.25 8.76 -11.28
CA ASN A 31 -1.87 8.54 -9.88
C ASN A 31 -3.01 8.71 -8.87
N ASN A 32 -4.01 9.53 -9.19
CA ASN A 32 -5.12 9.85 -8.27
C ASN A 32 -6.36 9.09 -8.75
N ARG A 33 -6.54 7.88 -8.22
CA ARG A 33 -7.58 6.96 -8.71
C ARG A 33 -8.79 6.95 -7.81
N HIS A 34 -9.94 7.20 -8.41
CA HIS A 34 -11.24 7.19 -7.74
C HIS A 34 -12.01 5.94 -8.17
N TYR A 35 -12.28 5.04 -7.23
CA TYR A 35 -13.06 3.84 -7.49
C TYR A 35 -14.52 4.02 -7.11
N TYR A 36 -15.39 3.29 -7.82
CA TYR A 36 -16.80 3.19 -7.43
C TYR A 36 -16.95 2.60 -6.03
N PRO A 37 -18.04 2.94 -5.32
CA PRO A 37 -18.31 2.36 -4.02
C PRO A 37 -18.31 0.83 -4.04
N VAL A 38 -17.79 0.22 -2.98
CA VAL A 38 -17.76 -1.24 -2.79
C VAL A 38 -18.52 -1.61 -1.53
N LEU A 39 -19.10 -2.81 -1.49
CA LEU A 39 -19.69 -3.34 -0.27
C LEU A 39 -18.59 -3.73 0.72
N GLN A 40 -18.87 -3.58 2.02
CA GLN A 40 -17.96 -4.07 3.06
C GLN A 40 -17.72 -5.57 2.87
N GLY A 41 -16.44 -5.95 2.91
CA GLY A 41 -15.99 -7.32 2.67
C GLY A 41 -15.77 -7.67 1.21
N GLN A 42 -16.20 -6.83 0.27
CA GLN A 42 -15.85 -6.96 -1.15
C GLN A 42 -14.37 -6.60 -1.36
N GLY A 43 -13.65 -7.46 -2.07
CA GLY A 43 -12.28 -7.18 -2.51
C GLY A 43 -12.23 -6.25 -3.72
N LEU A 44 -11.20 -5.41 -3.77
CA LEU A 44 -10.92 -4.50 -4.89
C LEU A 44 -9.50 -4.73 -5.43
N ASN A 45 -9.37 -4.97 -6.73
CA ASN A 45 -8.06 -5.06 -7.39
C ASN A 45 -7.66 -3.70 -7.97
N VAL A 46 -6.48 -3.21 -7.58
CA VAL A 46 -5.94 -1.91 -7.99
C VAL A 46 -4.64 -2.12 -8.76
N VAL A 47 -4.49 -1.48 -9.92
CA VAL A 47 -3.31 -1.67 -10.79
C VAL A 47 -2.70 -0.34 -11.21
N PHE A 48 -1.58 0.06 -10.62
CA PHE A 48 -0.86 1.26 -11.05
C PHE A 48 0.10 0.95 -12.20
N LYS A 49 0.10 1.79 -13.24
CA LYS A 49 1.08 1.72 -14.33
C LYS A 49 2.17 2.75 -14.07
N ILE A 50 3.42 2.30 -14.05
CA ILE A 50 4.59 3.12 -13.72
C ILE A 50 5.55 3.04 -14.90
N LYS A 51 5.88 4.19 -15.49
CA LYS A 51 6.83 4.29 -16.59
C LYS A 51 8.17 4.79 -16.09
N ASN A 52 9.23 4.11 -16.46
CA ASN A 52 10.59 4.61 -16.24
C ASN A 52 10.94 5.61 -17.34
N THR A 53 11.15 6.86 -16.98
CA THR A 53 11.48 7.97 -17.88
C THR A 53 12.96 8.32 -17.90
N GLY A 54 13.78 7.67 -17.07
CA GLY A 54 15.23 7.88 -17.06
C GLY A 54 16.00 6.88 -17.91
N ASN A 55 17.33 7.00 -17.81
CA ASN A 55 18.29 6.27 -18.64
C ASN A 55 18.88 5.04 -17.92
N SER A 56 18.43 4.74 -16.71
CA SER A 56 18.90 3.61 -15.90
C SER A 56 17.71 2.78 -15.42
N PRO A 57 17.86 1.46 -15.21
CA PRO A 57 16.75 0.64 -14.74
C PRO A 57 16.29 1.11 -13.36
N PHE A 58 14.99 1.17 -13.15
CA PHE A 58 14.44 1.33 -11.82
C PHE A 58 14.56 0.00 -11.08
N ILE A 59 14.97 0.06 -9.83
CA ILE A 59 15.10 -1.06 -8.91
C ILE A 59 14.32 -0.72 -7.65
N LEU A 60 13.32 -1.53 -7.33
CA LEU A 60 12.53 -1.38 -6.12
C LEU A 60 13.35 -1.85 -4.90
N SER A 61 13.57 -0.95 -3.93
CA SER A 61 14.19 -1.26 -2.65
C SER A 61 13.15 -1.70 -1.62
N ASP A 62 12.04 -0.96 -1.50
CA ASP A 62 10.94 -1.30 -0.60
C ASP A 62 9.59 -0.76 -1.09
N LEU A 63 8.51 -1.31 -0.54
CA LEU A 63 7.13 -0.91 -0.80
C LEU A 63 6.35 -0.94 0.52
N MET A 64 5.81 0.21 0.92
CA MET A 64 4.95 0.35 2.10
C MET A 64 3.52 0.72 1.69
N THR A 65 2.55 0.10 2.35
CA THR A 65 1.12 0.43 2.20
C THR A 65 0.63 1.18 3.43
N SER A 66 -0.34 2.09 3.26
CA SER A 66 -0.93 2.85 4.38
C SER A 66 -1.80 1.99 5.31
N CYS A 67 -2.17 0.77 4.90
CA CYS A 67 -3.03 -0.14 5.66
C CYS A 67 -2.65 -1.59 5.38
N GLY A 68 -2.65 -2.43 6.44
CA GLY A 68 -2.47 -3.89 6.32
C GLY A 68 -3.60 -4.61 5.59
N CYS A 69 -4.69 -3.91 5.28
CA CYS A 69 -5.77 -4.39 4.42
C CYS A 69 -5.41 -4.41 2.92
N ILE A 70 -4.24 -3.91 2.54
CA ILE A 70 -3.76 -3.87 1.15
C ILE A 70 -2.59 -4.84 1.01
N THR A 71 -2.74 -5.81 0.12
CA THR A 71 -1.70 -6.75 -0.27
C THR A 71 -1.10 -6.34 -1.61
N SER A 72 0.24 -6.28 -1.69
CA SER A 72 0.96 -5.93 -2.91
C SER A 72 1.70 -7.12 -3.51
N LYS A 73 1.68 -7.25 -4.84
CA LYS A 73 2.54 -8.20 -5.55
C LYS A 73 3.86 -7.53 -5.91
N ARG A 74 4.80 -7.40 -4.96
CA ARG A 74 6.11 -6.74 -5.17
C ARG A 74 6.87 -7.25 -6.39
N SER A 75 6.80 -8.56 -6.67
CA SER A 75 7.44 -9.17 -7.84
C SER A 75 6.98 -8.61 -9.19
N SER A 76 5.82 -7.96 -9.24
CA SER A 76 5.29 -7.36 -10.48
C SER A 76 6.03 -6.08 -10.92
N ILE A 77 6.81 -5.45 -10.04
CA ILE A 77 7.51 -4.18 -10.34
C ILE A 77 8.96 -4.12 -9.86
N LYS A 78 9.57 -5.28 -9.54
CA LYS A 78 10.91 -5.36 -8.95
C LYS A 78 11.94 -4.53 -9.74
N THR A 79 11.85 -4.56 -11.06
CA THR A 79 12.66 -3.73 -11.96
C THR A 79 11.82 -3.22 -13.13
N ILE A 80 12.09 -1.99 -13.57
CA ILE A 80 11.52 -1.42 -14.79
C ILE A 80 12.66 -0.91 -15.68
N PRO A 81 12.85 -1.45 -16.90
CA PRO A 81 13.93 -1.02 -17.78
C PRO A 81 13.76 0.44 -18.21
N PRO A 82 14.84 1.13 -18.65
CA PRO A 82 14.75 2.47 -19.21
C PRO A 82 13.68 2.57 -20.31
N GLY A 83 12.81 3.58 -20.24
CA GLY A 83 11.70 3.77 -21.19
C GLY A 83 10.54 2.78 -21.05
N GLY A 84 10.70 1.70 -20.28
CA GLY A 84 9.70 0.65 -20.10
C GLY A 84 8.60 0.99 -19.11
N GLU A 85 7.60 0.12 -19.05
CA GLU A 85 6.44 0.24 -18.15
C GLU A 85 6.31 -0.99 -17.25
N GLY A 86 6.17 -0.75 -15.94
CA GLY A 86 5.81 -1.75 -14.93
C GLY A 86 4.35 -1.60 -14.51
N ARG A 87 3.79 -2.67 -13.94
CA ARG A 87 2.42 -2.68 -13.39
C ARG A 87 2.47 -3.17 -11.95
N LEU A 88 2.11 -2.31 -10.99
CA LEU A 88 1.97 -2.70 -9.60
C LEU A 88 0.55 -3.21 -9.35
N LEU A 89 0.44 -4.51 -9.05
CA LEU A 89 -0.83 -5.14 -8.69
C LEU A 89 -1.02 -5.11 -7.17
N LEU A 90 -2.16 -4.57 -6.76
CA LEU A 90 -2.59 -4.46 -5.38
C LEU A 90 -3.97 -5.12 -5.22
N SER A 91 -4.20 -5.72 -4.07
CA SER A 91 -5.52 -6.23 -3.67
C SER A 91 -5.89 -5.59 -2.34
N TYR A 92 -7.04 -4.92 -2.30
CA TYR A 92 -7.58 -4.25 -1.13
C TYR A 92 -8.75 -5.04 -0.56
N ASN A 93 -8.72 -5.30 0.75
CA ASN A 93 -9.77 -5.95 1.51
C ASN A 93 -10.54 -4.91 2.34
N SER A 94 -11.80 -4.68 1.99
CA SER A 94 -12.65 -3.66 2.62
C SER A 94 -13.27 -4.07 3.96
N ASN A 95 -13.08 -5.31 4.44
CA ASN A 95 -13.74 -5.83 5.65
C ASN A 95 -13.61 -4.92 6.89
N LYS A 96 -12.47 -4.24 7.04
CA LYS A 96 -12.15 -3.42 8.23
C LYS A 96 -12.41 -1.92 8.03
N ASN A 97 -13.03 -1.53 6.92
CA ASN A 97 -13.23 -0.13 6.56
C ASN A 97 -14.71 0.13 6.27
N VAL A 98 -15.22 1.30 6.65
CA VAL A 98 -16.57 1.78 6.34
C VAL A 98 -16.48 3.26 6.02
N GLY A 99 -17.25 3.73 5.03
CA GLY A 99 -17.23 5.10 4.55
C GLY A 99 -16.10 5.40 3.57
N TYR A 100 -15.84 6.68 3.33
CA TYR A 100 -14.80 7.13 2.42
C TYR A 100 -13.42 6.83 2.99
N VAL A 101 -12.60 6.13 2.22
CA VAL A 101 -11.21 5.85 2.57
C VAL A 101 -10.28 6.25 1.43
N LYS A 102 -9.12 6.77 1.79
CA LYS A 102 -8.05 7.14 0.89
C LYS A 102 -6.77 6.43 1.31
N HIS A 103 -6.13 5.75 0.38
CA HIS A 103 -4.98 4.91 0.62
C HIS A 103 -3.75 5.41 -0.14
N TYR A 104 -2.60 5.21 0.49
CA TYR A 104 -1.30 5.63 -0.02
C TYR A 104 -0.38 4.41 -0.12
N ILE A 105 0.33 4.28 -1.25
CA ILE A 105 1.35 3.25 -1.45
C ILE A 105 2.66 3.94 -1.78
N THR A 106 3.65 3.76 -0.93
CA THR A 106 4.94 4.39 -1.03
C THR A 106 5.95 3.40 -1.59
N LEU A 107 6.59 3.74 -2.71
CA LEU A 107 7.68 2.97 -3.29
C LEU A 107 9.00 3.67 -3.02
N TYR A 108 10.00 2.88 -2.63
CA TYR A 108 11.37 3.29 -2.41
C TYR A 108 12.28 2.61 -3.43
N GLY A 109 13.30 3.31 -3.92
CA GLY A 109 14.24 2.78 -4.90
C GLY A 109 15.27 3.82 -5.33
N ASN A 110 16.00 3.52 -6.40
CA ASN A 110 16.99 4.42 -7.01
C ASN A 110 16.32 5.55 -7.83
N ILE A 111 15.49 6.38 -7.19
CA ILE A 111 14.72 7.45 -7.85
C ILE A 111 15.49 8.77 -7.73
N ALA A 112 15.71 9.44 -8.85
CA ALA A 112 16.46 10.69 -8.89
C ALA A 112 15.69 11.85 -8.26
N ASN A 113 16.38 12.66 -7.46
CA ASN A 113 15.85 13.84 -6.76
C ASN A 113 14.70 13.57 -5.78
N ARG A 114 14.35 12.30 -5.50
CA ARG A 114 13.30 11.90 -4.56
C ARG A 114 13.63 10.53 -3.99
N ASP A 115 13.60 10.39 -2.66
CA ASP A 115 13.85 9.08 -2.03
C ASP A 115 12.67 8.10 -2.20
N LYS A 116 11.49 8.63 -2.54
CA LYS A 116 10.25 7.86 -2.64
C LYS A 116 9.25 8.44 -3.63
N ILE A 117 8.33 7.60 -4.06
CA ILE A 117 7.17 7.99 -4.86
C ILE A 117 5.89 7.41 -4.24
N GLU A 118 4.80 8.18 -4.28
CA GLU A 118 3.55 7.83 -3.60
C GLU A 118 2.41 7.65 -4.61
N LEU A 119 1.70 6.53 -4.47
CA LEU A 119 0.53 6.16 -5.27
C LEU A 119 -0.74 6.32 -4.45
N VAL A 120 -1.80 6.83 -5.07
CA VAL A 120 -3.01 7.23 -4.33
C VAL A 120 -4.27 6.63 -4.96
N PHE A 121 -5.11 6.01 -4.14
CA PHE A 121 -6.47 5.69 -4.57
C PHE A 121 -7.46 5.87 -3.43
N ASP A 122 -8.71 6.13 -3.77
CA ASP A 122 -9.81 6.25 -2.84
C ASP A 122 -11.04 5.48 -3.29
N VAL A 123 -11.87 5.13 -2.31
CA VAL A 123 -13.09 4.36 -2.47
C VAL A 123 -14.03 4.62 -1.30
N ASN A 124 -15.33 4.57 -1.53
CA ASN A 124 -16.33 4.58 -0.46
C ASN A 124 -16.77 3.14 -0.15
N VAL A 125 -16.62 2.71 1.11
CA VAL A 125 -17.06 1.39 1.55
C VAL A 125 -18.45 1.49 2.17
N VAL A 126 -19.42 0.83 1.57
CA VAL A 126 -20.82 0.83 2.01
C VAL A 126 -21.04 -0.39 2.91
N PRO A 127 -21.55 -0.22 4.14
CA PRO A 127 -21.88 -1.35 5.00
C PRO A 127 -22.97 -2.22 4.37
N ASP A 128 -23.03 -3.50 4.74
CA ASP A 128 -24.10 -4.39 4.30
C ASP A 128 -25.46 -3.89 4.81
N SER A 129 -26.50 -3.94 3.97
CA SER A 129 -27.86 -3.56 4.31
C SER A 129 -28.51 -4.45 5.36
N HIS A 130 -27.96 -5.63 5.65
CA HIS A 130 -28.38 -6.49 6.75
C HIS A 130 -27.85 -6.02 8.12
N TYR A 131 -27.24 -4.84 8.18
CA TYR A 131 -26.74 -4.21 9.41
C TYR A 131 -27.49 -2.93 9.82
N PRO A 132 -28.83 -2.89 9.93
CA PRO A 132 -29.41 -2.22 11.08
C PRO A 132 -29.27 -3.21 12.23
N LYS A 133 -28.47 -2.89 13.27
CA LYS A 133 -28.69 -3.54 14.55
C LYS A 133 -30.18 -3.46 14.82
N ASP A 134 -30.82 -4.59 15.09
CA ASP A 134 -32.23 -4.61 15.41
C ASP A 134 -32.48 -3.56 16.50
N TYR A 135 -33.53 -2.75 16.37
CA TYR A 135 -33.80 -1.69 17.35
C TYR A 135 -33.89 -2.27 18.76
N GLU A 136 -34.37 -3.52 18.87
CA GLU A 136 -34.31 -4.33 20.08
C GLU A 136 -32.88 -4.52 20.61
N GLU A 137 -31.91 -4.87 19.77
CA GLU A 137 -30.51 -5.08 20.17
C GLU A 137 -29.85 -3.78 20.63
N LEU A 138 -30.13 -2.66 19.96
CA LEU A 138 -29.68 -1.34 20.39
C LEU A 138 -30.27 -0.95 21.76
N PHE A 139 -31.58 -1.18 21.95
CA PHE A 139 -32.26 -0.91 23.21
C PHE A 139 -31.71 -1.77 24.36
N GLN A 140 -31.46 -3.05 24.13
CA GLN A 140 -30.86 -3.92 25.16
C GLN A 140 -29.41 -3.54 25.46
N LEU A 141 -28.61 -3.12 24.47
CA LEU A 141 -27.25 -2.61 24.71
C LEU A 141 -27.26 -1.32 25.53
N GLU A 142 -28.18 -0.40 25.24
CA GLU A 142 -28.34 0.85 25.98
C GLU A 142 -28.80 0.61 27.41
N LYS A 143 -29.81 -0.24 27.60
CA LYS A 143 -30.25 -0.73 28.91
C LYS A 143 -29.09 -1.41 29.66
N ASN A 144 -28.34 -2.30 29.03
CA ASN A 144 -27.24 -2.99 29.71
C ASN A 144 -26.12 -2.03 30.13
N ARG A 145 -25.80 -1.01 29.32
CA ARG A 145 -24.87 0.07 29.72
C ARG A 145 -25.42 0.92 30.86
N GLU A 146 -26.71 1.23 30.83
CA GLU A 146 -27.39 1.97 31.90
C GLU A 146 -27.36 1.15 33.20
N TRP A 147 -27.55 -0.16 33.12
CA TRP A 147 -27.44 -1.10 34.22
C TRP A 147 -26.00 -1.23 34.74
N GLU A 148 -24.97 -1.28 33.85
CA GLU A 148 -23.55 -1.20 34.22
C GLU A 148 -23.26 0.06 35.03
N HIS A 149 -23.79 1.21 34.58
CA HIS A 149 -23.65 2.50 35.26
C HIS A 149 -24.39 2.58 36.61
N ILE A 150 -25.33 1.66 36.87
CA ILE A 150 -26.07 1.51 38.14
C ILE A 150 -25.33 0.55 39.10
N VAL A 151 -24.65 -0.48 38.61
CA VAL A 151 -23.88 -1.43 39.45
C VAL A 151 -22.47 -0.93 39.78
N GLU A 152 -21.90 -0.03 38.96
CA GLU A 152 -20.71 0.75 39.30
C GLU A 152 -21.08 1.87 40.28
N GLY A 153 -21.13 1.52 41.56
CA GLY A 153 -21.55 2.42 42.64
C GLY A 153 -20.83 3.77 42.61
N LYS A 154 -21.57 4.82 42.26
CA LYS A 154 -21.35 6.25 42.59
C LYS A 154 -19.88 6.67 42.66
N GLU A 155 -19.27 6.91 41.50
CA GLU A 155 -18.03 7.69 41.45
C GLU A 155 -18.27 9.08 42.03
N ASN A 156 -17.35 9.47 42.92
CA ASN A 156 -17.29 10.75 43.58
C ASN A 156 -17.23 11.91 42.56
N ASN A 157 -17.82 13.05 42.93
CA ASN A 157 -18.02 14.23 42.09
C ASN A 157 -16.73 14.95 41.63
N ASN A 158 -15.78 14.28 40.98
CA ASN A 158 -14.67 14.91 40.25
C ASN A 158 -14.36 14.07 39.02
N ALA A 159 -14.90 14.49 37.87
CA ALA A 159 -14.71 13.88 36.57
C ALA A 159 -13.24 13.97 36.09
N TYR A 160 -12.41 13.01 36.50
CA TYR A 160 -11.12 12.74 35.87
C TYR A 160 -11.04 11.26 35.50
N TYR A 161 -10.93 10.98 34.20
CA TYR A 161 -10.56 9.66 33.71
C TYR A 161 -9.09 9.42 34.04
N LEU A 162 -8.81 8.49 34.97
CA LEU A 162 -7.49 7.94 35.17
C LEU A 162 -7.38 6.66 34.33
N ASP A 163 -6.54 6.70 33.29
CA ASP A 163 -6.13 5.48 32.59
C ASP A 163 -5.58 4.48 33.62
N LYS A 164 -6.17 3.28 33.65
CA LYS A 164 -5.67 2.20 34.52
C LYS A 164 -4.22 1.89 34.13
N ALA A 165 -3.30 2.25 35.02
CA ALA A 165 -1.94 1.75 34.99
C ALA A 165 -1.94 0.25 35.35
N SER A 166 -1.00 -0.46 34.71
CA SER A 166 -0.70 -1.89 34.73
C SER A 166 -0.69 -2.56 36.11
#